data_AF-A0A3N6YX52-F1
#
_entry.id   AF-A0A3N6YX52-F1
#
_cell.length_a   1.000
_cell.length_b   1.000
_cell.length_c   1.000
_cell.angle_alpha   90.00
_cell.angle_beta   90.00
_cell.angle_gamma   90.00
#
_symmetry.space_group_name_H-M   'P 1'
#
loop_
_entity.id
_entity.type
_entity.pdbx_description
1 polymer ?
#
loop_
_entity_poly.entity_id
_entity_poly.type
_entity_poly.pdbx_seq_one_letter_code
_entity_poly.pdbx_strand_id
1 'polypeptide(L)'
;MTRPTVGTRGGVSRGVIAAAIAGTFALALGAFLLSFEALQDLARLAGIAGGQAWLWPLIVDGVILQATISVVALRDAEGSARRFAWMLLAAGTGVSVAANITHAVLTADQRVPGLVAALVASVPPLVLVAMTHLTVELIRNAGPRHDQDQQEQPPSPVVVTERRVPDRTPPALEAGPAQDHDAREASELRSAPSRGTNSRSRQERDANRREAARLAGQGLSYREIARRRGVHPTTVARWLNAPDPADERNDDEHEPDTEQP
;
A
#
# COMPACT_ATOMS: atom_id res chain seq x y z
N MET A 1 14.14 -3.79 55.46
CA MET A 1 14.80 -3.74 54.13
C MET A 1 14.72 -5.12 53.51
N THR A 2 13.88 -5.30 52.49
CA THR A 2 13.87 -6.52 51.66
C THR A 2 13.34 -6.11 50.29
N ARG A 3 14.25 -5.91 49.33
CA ARG A 3 13.88 -5.73 47.92
C ARG A 3 13.49 -7.11 47.36
N PRO A 4 12.34 -7.26 46.68
CA PRO A 4 12.07 -8.47 45.93
C PRO A 4 12.99 -8.52 44.71
N THR A 5 13.74 -9.60 44.59
CA THR A 5 14.50 -9.95 43.39
C THR A 5 13.51 -10.22 42.26
N VAL A 6 13.48 -9.33 41.27
CA VAL A 6 12.73 -9.54 40.03
C VAL A 6 13.36 -10.74 39.31
N GLY A 7 12.64 -11.86 39.28
CA GLY A 7 13.03 -13.04 38.53
C GLY A 7 13.21 -12.69 37.06
N THR A 8 14.39 -12.96 36.53
CA THR A 8 14.72 -12.87 35.11
C THR A 8 13.73 -13.73 34.33
N ARG A 9 12.81 -13.08 33.58
CA ARG A 9 11.94 -13.79 32.64
C ARG A 9 12.85 -14.49 31.62
N GLY A 10 12.93 -15.82 31.68
CA GLY A 10 13.70 -16.62 30.73
C GLY A 10 13.17 -16.38 29.32
N GLY A 11 13.97 -15.72 28.48
CA GLY A 11 13.65 -15.51 27.07
C GLY A 11 13.72 -16.82 26.29
N VAL A 12 12.84 -17.00 25.30
CA VAL A 12 12.86 -18.13 24.38
C VAL A 12 14.19 -18.15 23.61
N SER A 13 14.84 -19.31 23.50
CA SER A 13 16.14 -19.42 22.83
C SER A 13 16.03 -19.18 21.33
N ARG A 14 17.07 -18.58 20.72
CA ARG A 14 17.10 -18.30 19.27
C ARG A 14 16.95 -19.57 18.42
N GLY A 15 17.44 -20.70 18.93
CA GLY A 15 17.27 -22.02 18.31
C GLY A 15 15.81 -22.49 18.30
N VAL A 16 15.07 -22.27 19.39
CA VAL A 16 13.63 -22.58 19.45
C VAL A 16 12.85 -21.70 18.47
N ILE A 17 13.19 -20.40 18.38
CA ILE A 17 12.57 -19.49 17.40
C ILE A 17 12.87 -19.95 15.97
N ALA A 18 14.13 -20.27 15.65
CA ALA A 18 14.50 -20.75 14.32
C ALA A 18 13.81 -22.07 13.95
N ALA A 19 13.73 -23.03 14.89
CA ALA A 19 13.02 -24.28 14.70
C ALA A 19 11.51 -24.08 14.49
N ALA A 20 10.89 -23.17 15.24
CA ALA A 20 9.47 -22.84 15.08
C ALA A 20 9.19 -22.18 13.71
N ILE A 21 10.06 -21.28 13.26
CA ILE A 21 9.98 -20.66 11.93
C ILE A 21 10.14 -21.72 10.84
N ALA A 22 11.17 -22.57 10.93
CA ALA A 22 11.40 -23.64 9.96
C ALA A 22 10.23 -24.63 9.89
N GLY A 23 9.69 -25.04 11.04
CA GLY A 23 8.50 -25.89 11.11
C GLY A 23 7.28 -25.24 10.48
N THR A 24 7.09 -23.93 10.69
CA THR A 24 6.03 -23.15 10.05
C THR A 24 6.15 -23.15 8.53
N PHE A 25 7.35 -22.88 8.00
CA PHE A 25 7.59 -22.92 6.55
C PHE A 25 7.40 -24.32 5.97
N ALA A 26 7.82 -25.37 6.67
CA ALA A 26 7.63 -26.75 6.22
C ALA A 26 6.13 -27.12 6.15
N LEU A 27 5.35 -26.77 7.18
CA LEU A 27 3.89 -26.98 7.18
C LEU A 27 3.20 -26.19 6.06
N ALA A 28 3.60 -24.93 5.85
CA ALA A 28 3.08 -24.11 4.77
C ALA A 28 3.41 -24.71 3.40
N LEU A 29 4.64 -25.16 3.17
CA LEU A 29 5.04 -25.79 1.92
C LEU A 29 4.27 -27.10 1.67
N GLY A 30 4.13 -27.95 2.68
CA GLY A 30 3.34 -29.18 2.56
C GLY A 30 1.87 -28.90 2.23
N ALA A 31 1.26 -27.92 2.91
CA ALA A 31 -0.11 -27.49 2.63
C ALA A 31 -0.27 -26.91 1.22
N PHE A 32 0.71 -26.12 0.77
CA PHE A 32 0.75 -25.57 -0.58
C PHE A 32 0.81 -26.68 -1.64
N LEU A 33 1.69 -27.67 -1.48
CA LEU A 33 1.81 -28.77 -2.44
C LEU A 33 0.53 -29.60 -2.53
N LEU A 34 -0.14 -29.89 -1.40
CA LEU A 34 -1.43 -30.57 -1.39
C LEU A 34 -2.51 -29.78 -2.14
N SER A 35 -2.56 -28.46 -1.93
CA SER A 35 -3.50 -27.60 -2.66
C SER A 35 -3.17 -27.51 -4.15
N PHE A 36 -1.89 -27.45 -4.50
CA PHE A 36 -1.43 -27.39 -5.89
C PHE A 36 -1.88 -28.63 -6.66
N GLU A 37 -1.71 -29.81 -6.08
CA GLU A 37 -2.10 -31.08 -6.68
C GLU A 37 -3.63 -31.18 -6.84
N ALA A 38 -4.40 -30.78 -5.83
CA ALA A 38 -5.86 -30.75 -5.91
C ALA A 38 -6.37 -29.87 -7.08
N LEU A 39 -5.78 -28.68 -7.27
CA LEU A 39 -6.13 -27.79 -8.37
C LEU A 39 -5.66 -28.33 -9.72
N GLN A 40 -4.47 -28.93 -9.78
CA GLN A 40 -3.94 -29.54 -10.99
C GLN A 40 -4.83 -30.71 -11.44
N ASP A 41 -5.27 -31.56 -10.51
CA ASP A 41 -6.18 -32.66 -10.79
C ASP A 41 -7.55 -32.16 -11.21
N LEU A 42 -8.07 -31.10 -10.59
CA LEU A 42 -9.32 -30.51 -11.01
C LEU A 42 -9.23 -29.94 -12.43
N ALA A 43 -8.10 -29.35 -12.81
CA ALA A 43 -7.85 -28.89 -14.18
C ALA A 43 -7.83 -30.07 -15.17
N ARG A 44 -7.24 -31.21 -14.79
CA ARG A 44 -7.28 -32.45 -15.60
C ARG A 44 -8.71 -32.97 -15.75
N LEU A 45 -9.48 -32.99 -14.65
CA LEU A 45 -10.89 -33.39 -14.64
C LEU A 45 -11.75 -32.46 -15.51
N ALA A 46 -11.39 -31.18 -15.61
CA ALA A 46 -12.03 -30.20 -16.49
C ALA A 46 -11.62 -30.36 -17.97
N GLY A 47 -10.81 -31.35 -18.34
CA GLY A 47 -10.44 -31.68 -19.71
C GLY A 47 -9.19 -30.96 -20.23
N ILE A 48 -8.41 -30.31 -19.35
CA ILE A 48 -7.15 -29.66 -19.73
C ILE A 48 -6.07 -30.71 -19.93
N ALA A 49 -5.30 -30.59 -21.02
CA ALA A 49 -4.21 -31.52 -21.32
C ALA A 49 -3.24 -31.63 -20.13
N GLY A 50 -2.84 -32.86 -19.79
CA GLY A 50 -2.03 -33.13 -18.60
C GLY A 50 -0.71 -32.34 -18.52
N GLY A 51 -0.11 -32.03 -19.68
CA GLY A 51 1.09 -31.21 -19.78
C GLY A 51 0.88 -29.71 -19.49
N GLN A 52 -0.36 -29.23 -19.48
CA GLN A 52 -0.73 -27.83 -19.21
C GLN A 52 -1.51 -27.65 -17.90
N ALA A 53 -2.04 -28.72 -17.31
CA ALA A 53 -2.85 -28.65 -16.10
C ALA A 53 -2.13 -28.00 -14.90
N TRP A 54 -0.80 -28.07 -14.85
CA TRP A 54 0.01 -27.41 -13.80
C TRP A 54 -0.05 -25.88 -13.84
N LEU A 55 -0.45 -25.30 -14.98
CA LEU A 55 -0.54 -23.86 -15.14
C LEU A 55 -1.72 -23.27 -14.36
N TRP A 56 -2.79 -24.05 -14.18
CA TRP A 56 -3.98 -23.63 -13.45
C TRP A 56 -3.72 -23.26 -11.98
N PRO A 57 -3.17 -24.17 -11.14
CA PRO A 57 -2.81 -23.80 -9.77
C PRO A 57 -1.80 -22.64 -9.73
N LEU A 58 -0.83 -22.61 -10.65
CA LEU A 58 0.13 -21.52 -10.71
C LEU A 58 -0.53 -20.15 -10.94
N ILE A 59 -1.55 -20.07 -11.80
CA ILE A 59 -2.29 -18.82 -12.02
C ILE A 59 -3.04 -18.40 -10.75
N VAL A 60 -3.73 -19.33 -10.09
CA VAL A 60 -4.47 -19.05 -8.85
C VAL A 60 -3.53 -18.56 -7.75
N ASP A 61 -2.41 -19.26 -7.55
CA ASP A 61 -1.41 -18.89 -6.55
C ASP A 61 -0.69 -17.59 -6.90
N GLY A 62 -0.42 -17.35 -8.19
CA GLY A 62 0.14 -16.09 -8.68
C GLY A 62 -0.78 -14.90 -8.38
N VAL A 63 -2.10 -15.08 -8.53
CA VAL A 63 -3.09 -14.06 -8.16
C VAL A 63 -3.11 -13.82 -6.65
N ILE A 64 -3.06 -14.87 -5.83
CA ILE A 64 -3.00 -14.75 -4.36
C ILE A 64 -1.72 -14.03 -3.92
N LEU A 65 -0.58 -14.37 -4.51
CA LEU A 65 0.71 -13.74 -4.23
C LEU A 65 0.68 -12.25 -4.60
N GLN A 66 0.24 -11.92 -5.81
CA GLN A 66 0.13 -10.53 -6.27
C GLN A 66 -0.84 -9.72 -5.40
N ALA A 67 -1.97 -10.31 -5.00
CA ALA A 67 -2.92 -9.68 -4.10
C ALA A 67 -2.30 -9.44 -2.70
N THR A 68 -1.53 -10.40 -2.18
CA THR A 68 -0.84 -10.27 -0.88
C THR A 68 0.21 -9.14 -0.91
N ILE A 69 1.05 -9.10 -1.95
CA ILE A 69 2.02 -8.02 -2.16
C ILE A 69 1.29 -6.68 -2.26
N SER A 70 0.19 -6.62 -3.00
CA SER A 70 -0.62 -5.41 -3.16
C SER A 70 -1.21 -4.93 -1.83
N VAL A 71 -1.71 -5.84 -0.99
CA VAL A 71 -2.24 -5.50 0.35
C VAL A 71 -1.15 -4.90 1.24
N VAL A 72 0.08 -5.42 1.17
CA VAL A 72 1.23 -4.92 1.95
C VAL A 72 1.74 -3.58 1.37
N ALA A 73 1.83 -3.45 0.05
CA ALA A 73 2.33 -2.26 -0.62
C ALA A 73 1.36 -1.06 -0.52
N LEU A 74 0.05 -1.33 -0.60
CA LEU A 74 -1.01 -0.31 -0.53
C LEU A 74 -1.44 -0.01 0.92
N ARG A 75 -0.58 -0.28 1.91
CA ARG A 75 -0.90 -0.09 3.34
C ARG A 75 -1.34 1.35 3.67
N ASP A 76 -0.69 2.33 3.03
CA ASP A 76 -0.91 3.77 3.23
C ASP A 76 -1.77 4.40 2.11
N ALA A 77 -2.23 3.60 1.16
CA ALA A 77 -2.99 4.08 0.00
C ALA A 77 -4.49 4.26 0.31
N GLU A 78 -5.18 5.03 -0.54
CA GLU A 78 -6.62 5.29 -0.44
C GLU A 78 -7.45 3.98 -0.42
N GLY A 79 -8.56 4.01 0.32
CA GLY A 79 -9.30 2.79 0.68
C GLY A 79 -9.92 1.99 -0.47
N SER A 80 -10.06 2.54 -1.69
CA SER A 80 -10.58 1.80 -2.85
C SER A 80 -9.60 0.76 -3.39
N ALA A 81 -8.34 1.15 -3.63
CA ALA A 81 -7.30 0.26 -4.14
C ALA A 81 -7.00 -0.87 -3.14
N ARG A 82 -6.95 -0.53 -1.84
CA ARG A 82 -6.78 -1.50 -0.76
C ARG A 82 -7.96 -2.49 -0.69
N ARG A 83 -9.20 -2.03 -0.85
CA ARG A 83 -10.39 -2.91 -0.90
C ARG A 83 -10.33 -3.87 -2.08
N PHE A 84 -9.92 -3.40 -3.26
CA PHE A 84 -9.77 -4.29 -4.42
C PHE A 84 -8.73 -5.38 -4.18
N ALA A 85 -7.55 -5.03 -3.65
CA ALA A 85 -6.53 -6.02 -3.30
C ALA A 85 -7.02 -7.04 -2.28
N TRP A 86 -7.76 -6.60 -1.24
CA TRP A 86 -8.39 -7.50 -0.27
C TRP A 86 -9.47 -8.40 -0.88
N MET A 87 -10.31 -7.88 -1.78
CA MET A 87 -11.31 -8.68 -2.48
C MET A 87 -10.64 -9.73 -3.37
N LEU A 88 -9.57 -9.36 -4.08
CA LEU A 88 -8.82 -10.28 -4.92
C LEU A 88 -8.16 -11.40 -4.09
N LEU A 89 -7.58 -11.04 -2.94
CA LEU A 89 -7.02 -12.00 -1.99
C LEU A 89 -8.10 -12.96 -1.47
N ALA A 90 -9.22 -12.43 -0.99
CA ALA A 90 -10.34 -13.23 -0.49
C ALA A 90 -10.93 -14.15 -1.57
N ALA A 91 -11.08 -13.64 -2.80
CA ALA A 91 -11.55 -14.43 -3.93
C ALA A 91 -10.57 -15.56 -4.27
N GLY A 92 -9.27 -15.27 -4.38
CA GLY A 92 -8.24 -16.27 -4.67
C GLY A 92 -8.19 -17.37 -3.62
N THR A 93 -8.17 -17.01 -2.34
CA THR A 93 -8.25 -17.97 -1.23
C THR A 93 -9.55 -18.78 -1.27
N GLY A 94 -10.70 -18.14 -1.55
CA GLY A 94 -11.98 -18.83 -1.68
C GLY A 94 -12.00 -19.88 -2.79
N VAL A 95 -11.43 -19.55 -3.96
CA VAL A 95 -11.26 -20.51 -5.07
C VAL A 95 -10.37 -21.68 -4.65
N SER A 96 -9.25 -21.43 -3.97
CA SER A 96 -8.36 -22.48 -3.47
C SER A 96 -9.09 -23.43 -2.51
N VAL A 97 -9.83 -22.91 -1.52
CA VAL A 97 -10.62 -23.74 -0.59
C VAL A 97 -11.68 -24.55 -1.32
N ALA A 98 -12.45 -23.91 -2.20
CA ALA A 98 -13.52 -24.57 -2.95
C ALA A 98 -12.98 -25.69 -3.86
N ALA A 99 -11.83 -25.47 -4.51
CA ALA A 99 -11.18 -26.46 -5.35
C ALA A 99 -10.68 -27.65 -4.54
N ASN A 100 -10.07 -27.43 -3.37
CA ASN A 100 -9.64 -28.52 -2.47
C ASN A 100 -10.84 -29.34 -1.98
N ILE A 101 -11.92 -28.70 -1.55
CA ILE A 101 -13.16 -29.36 -1.15
C ILE A 101 -13.71 -30.19 -2.32
N THR A 102 -13.80 -29.59 -3.51
CA THR A 102 -14.33 -30.27 -4.70
C THR A 102 -13.49 -31.48 -5.06
N HIS A 103 -12.17 -31.33 -5.12
CA HIS A 103 -11.25 -32.44 -5.37
C HIS A 103 -11.48 -33.57 -4.37
N ALA A 104 -11.49 -33.27 -3.07
CA ALA A 104 -11.67 -34.28 -2.04
C ALA A 104 -13.04 -34.96 -2.08
N VAL A 105 -14.12 -34.25 -2.39
CA VAL A 105 -15.45 -34.86 -2.55
C VAL A 105 -15.51 -35.78 -3.77
N LEU A 106 -14.82 -35.42 -4.86
CA LEU A 106 -14.78 -36.22 -6.09
C LEU A 106 -13.86 -37.44 -5.98
N THR A 107 -12.79 -37.37 -5.18
CA THR A 107 -11.79 -38.44 -5.03
C THR A 107 -11.95 -39.26 -3.75
N ALA A 108 -12.86 -38.87 -2.85
CA ALA A 108 -13.11 -39.58 -1.60
C ALA A 108 -13.51 -41.04 -1.84
N ASP A 109 -12.92 -41.93 -1.04
CA ASP A 109 -13.39 -43.30 -0.89
C ASP A 109 -14.83 -43.31 -0.38
N GLN A 110 -15.66 -44.23 -0.87
CA GLN A 110 -17.07 -44.37 -0.46
C GLN A 110 -17.24 -44.62 1.05
N ARG A 111 -16.19 -45.04 1.74
CA ARG A 111 -16.19 -45.23 3.20
C ARG A 111 -16.13 -43.92 3.99
N VAL A 112 -15.71 -42.81 3.38
CA VAL A 112 -15.57 -41.52 4.05
C VAL A 112 -16.75 -40.62 3.69
N PRO A 113 -17.52 -40.10 4.67
CA PRO A 113 -18.57 -39.14 4.37
C PRO A 113 -18.01 -37.89 3.69
N GLY A 114 -18.66 -37.40 2.64
CA GLY A 114 -18.18 -36.24 1.86
C GLY A 114 -17.93 -34.98 2.70
N LEU A 115 -18.70 -34.77 3.77
CA LEU A 115 -18.47 -33.68 4.72
C LEU A 115 -17.11 -33.80 5.43
N VAL A 116 -16.70 -35.01 5.83
CA VAL A 116 -15.41 -35.24 6.49
C VAL A 116 -14.27 -34.98 5.51
N ALA A 117 -14.40 -35.47 4.27
CA ALA A 117 -13.42 -35.21 3.21
C ALA A 117 -13.26 -33.70 2.94
N ALA A 118 -14.38 -32.96 2.85
CA ALA A 118 -14.38 -31.51 2.67
C ALA A 118 -13.71 -30.77 3.83
N LEU A 119 -13.97 -31.17 5.09
CA LEU A 119 -13.35 -30.58 6.27
C LEU A 119 -11.84 -30.80 6.29
N VAL A 120 -11.39 -32.04 6.02
CA VAL A 120 -9.95 -32.36 5.96
C VAL A 120 -9.27 -31.58 4.83
N ALA A 121 -9.90 -31.50 3.66
CA ALA A 121 -9.36 -30.77 2.50
C ALA A 121 -9.35 -29.24 2.68
N SER A 122 -10.12 -28.71 3.63
CA SER A 122 -10.07 -27.29 3.99
C SER A 122 -8.86 -26.95 4.85
N VAL A 123 -8.23 -27.93 5.51
CA VAL A 123 -7.10 -27.69 6.43
C VAL A 123 -5.90 -27.05 5.72
N PRO A 124 -5.39 -27.57 4.58
CA PRO A 124 -4.25 -26.97 3.90
C PRO A 124 -4.42 -25.48 3.57
N PRO A 125 -5.49 -25.03 2.88
CA PRO A 125 -5.64 -23.62 2.56
C PRO A 125 -5.87 -22.73 3.81
N LEU A 126 -6.54 -23.23 4.85
CA LEU A 126 -6.73 -22.47 6.09
C LEU A 126 -5.42 -22.24 6.85
N VAL A 127 -4.54 -23.25 6.88
CA VAL A 127 -3.20 -23.12 7.47
C VAL A 127 -2.41 -22.04 6.73
N LEU A 128 -2.45 -21.99 5.40
CA LEU A 128 -1.76 -20.95 4.62
C LEU A 128 -2.26 -19.53 4.93
N VAL A 129 -3.57 -19.37 5.07
CA VAL A 129 -4.17 -18.08 5.48
C VAL A 129 -3.70 -17.68 6.88
N ALA A 130 -3.70 -18.62 7.82
CA ALA A 130 -3.21 -18.38 9.17
C ALA A 130 -1.72 -17.97 9.17
N MET A 131 -0.88 -18.65 8.40
CA MET A 131 0.54 -18.32 8.28
C MET A 131 0.76 -16.94 7.64
N THR A 132 -0.04 -16.59 6.63
CA THR A 132 0.02 -15.26 6.01
C THR A 132 -0.34 -14.18 7.04
N HIS A 133 -1.39 -14.40 7.83
CA HIS A 133 -1.80 -13.48 8.90
C HIS A 133 -0.70 -13.32 9.96
N LEU A 134 -0.12 -14.42 10.43
CA LEU A 134 1.00 -14.41 11.38
C LEU A 134 2.23 -13.69 10.83
N THR A 135 2.55 -13.88 9.55
CA THR A 135 3.69 -13.21 8.90
C THR A 135 3.47 -11.70 8.85
N VAL A 136 2.27 -11.26 8.45
CA VAL A 136 1.92 -9.84 8.42
C VAL A 136 1.99 -9.25 9.83
N GLU A 137 1.49 -9.95 10.85
CA GLU A 137 1.54 -9.50 12.24
C GLU A 137 2.96 -9.45 12.79
N LEU A 138 3.82 -10.42 12.43
CA LEU A 138 5.24 -10.41 12.78
C LEU A 138 5.96 -9.21 12.15
N ILE A 139 5.72 -8.94 10.87
CA ILE A 139 6.30 -7.78 10.17
C ILE A 139 5.83 -6.46 10.81
N ARG A 140 4.56 -6.38 11.21
CA ARG A 140 4.00 -5.21 11.91
C ARG A 140 4.67 -4.98 13.26
N ASN A 141 4.87 -6.04 14.04
CA ASN A 141 5.42 -5.94 15.40
C ASN A 141 6.96 -5.89 15.44
N ALA A 142 7.64 -6.20 14.33
CA ALA A 142 9.08 -6.06 14.18
C ALA A 142 9.54 -4.64 13.75
N GLY A 143 8.63 -3.64 13.78
CA GLY A 143 8.93 -2.26 13.44
C GLY A 143 10.16 -1.72 14.20
N PRO A 144 11.00 -0.88 13.55
CA PRO A 144 12.27 -0.47 14.12
C PRO A 144 12.08 0.24 15.45
N ARG A 145 12.71 -0.30 16.50
CA ARG A 145 13.01 0.43 17.73
C ARG A 145 14.03 1.53 17.38
N HIS A 146 13.57 2.59 16.73
CA HIS A 146 14.36 3.79 16.57
C HIS A 146 14.41 4.50 17.93
N ASP A 147 15.53 4.32 18.62
CA ASP A 147 16.23 5.39 19.35
C ASP A 147 15.40 6.26 20.30
N GLN A 148 14.49 5.68 21.09
CA GLN A 148 13.99 6.35 22.30
C GLN A 148 15.05 6.41 23.43
N ASP A 149 16.22 5.80 23.25
CA ASP A 149 17.39 5.97 24.12
C ASP A 149 18.32 7.13 23.70
N GLN A 150 17.98 7.92 22.66
CA GLN A 150 18.73 9.14 22.29
C GLN A 150 18.01 10.46 22.65
N GLN A 151 16.92 10.40 23.42
CA GLN A 151 16.27 11.59 24.01
C GLN A 151 16.69 11.87 25.47
N GLU A 152 17.86 11.42 25.90
CA GLU A 152 18.63 12.14 26.94
C GLU A 152 19.54 13.17 26.26
N GLN A 153 18.90 14.18 25.66
CA GLN A 153 19.61 15.36 25.18
C GLN A 153 19.87 16.26 26.40
N PRO A 154 21.14 16.53 26.80
CA PRO A 154 21.42 17.49 27.87
C PRO A 154 21.03 18.89 27.38
N PRO A 155 20.61 19.80 28.28
CA PRO A 155 20.09 21.10 27.89
C PRO A 155 21.22 21.97 27.32
N SER A 156 21.20 22.21 26.02
CA SER A 156 22.01 23.27 25.40
C SER A 156 21.30 24.62 25.51
N PRO A 157 22.04 25.71 25.80
CA PRO A 157 21.47 26.95 26.32
C PRO A 157 20.75 27.74 25.23
N VAL A 158 19.69 28.43 25.67
CA VAL A 158 18.88 29.36 24.89
C VAL A 158 19.77 30.48 24.34
N VAL A 159 20.04 30.46 23.04
CA VAL A 159 20.53 31.64 22.32
C VAL A 159 19.31 32.45 21.89
N VAL A 160 19.10 33.56 22.57
CA VAL A 160 18.17 34.61 22.15
C VAL A 160 18.74 35.25 20.89
N THR A 161 18.19 34.92 19.72
CA THR A 161 18.45 35.70 18.50
C THR A 161 17.40 36.80 18.39
N GLU A 162 17.87 38.00 18.67
CA GLU A 162 17.21 39.27 18.57
C GLU A 162 16.62 39.51 17.16
N ARG A 163 15.40 40.03 17.15
CA ARG A 163 14.61 40.38 15.97
C ARG A 163 15.28 41.53 15.21
N ARG A 164 15.60 41.33 13.92
CA ARG A 164 15.89 42.44 12.99
C ARG A 164 15.14 42.26 11.67
N VAL A 165 14.20 43.17 11.43
CA VAL A 165 13.63 43.48 10.11
C VAL A 165 14.58 44.46 9.42
N PRO A 166 14.84 44.30 8.11
CA PRO A 166 14.69 45.45 7.23
C PRO A 166 13.99 45.16 5.89
N ASP A 167 13.60 46.28 5.30
CA ASP A 167 12.62 46.56 4.24
C ASP A 167 13.18 46.35 2.81
N ARG A 168 12.25 46.05 1.88
CA ARG A 168 12.14 46.49 0.46
C ARG A 168 13.16 46.15 -0.67
N THR A 169 12.57 45.42 -1.65
CA THR A 169 12.60 45.55 -3.15
C THR A 169 13.78 45.01 -4.01
N PRO A 170 13.50 44.51 -5.24
CA PRO A 170 14.30 43.52 -6.00
C PRO A 170 15.09 44.11 -7.19
N PRO A 171 15.97 43.32 -7.84
CA PRO A 171 16.34 43.53 -9.23
C PRO A 171 15.92 42.38 -10.16
N ALA A 172 15.46 42.79 -11.35
CA ALA A 172 15.29 41.98 -12.55
C ALA A 172 16.61 41.92 -13.38
N LEU A 173 16.56 41.13 -14.48
CA LEU A 173 17.55 40.97 -15.57
C LEU A 173 18.60 39.86 -15.27
N GLU A 174 18.90 38.87 -16.11
CA GLU A 174 18.90 38.77 -17.57
C GLU A 174 18.64 37.33 -18.08
N ALA A 175 18.21 37.27 -19.34
CA ALA A 175 17.96 36.08 -20.15
C ALA A 175 19.24 35.50 -20.79
N GLY A 176 19.20 34.22 -21.17
CA GLY A 176 20.10 33.63 -22.17
C GLY A 176 19.91 32.11 -22.36
N PRO A 177 19.86 31.57 -23.59
CA PRO A 177 19.08 30.37 -23.93
C PRO A 177 19.93 29.12 -24.19
N ALA A 178 19.30 27.93 -24.11
CA ALA A 178 19.76 26.74 -24.83
C ALA A 178 18.58 25.80 -25.10
N GLN A 179 18.36 25.56 -26.38
CA GLN A 179 17.39 24.64 -26.97
C GLN A 179 17.89 23.20 -26.87
N ASP A 180 16.94 22.26 -26.88
CA ASP A 180 16.89 21.06 -27.74
C ASP A 180 15.92 20.06 -27.09
N HIS A 181 14.71 19.92 -27.61
CA HIS A 181 14.36 18.92 -28.63
C HIS A 181 14.77 17.51 -28.21
N ASP A 182 13.85 16.77 -27.58
CA ASP A 182 13.44 15.45 -28.07
C ASP A 182 12.29 14.86 -27.24
N ALA A 183 11.49 14.02 -27.90
CA ALA A 183 10.33 13.28 -27.40
C ALA A 183 8.96 13.98 -27.41
N ARG A 184 8.65 14.69 -28.51
CA ARG A 184 7.28 14.67 -29.07
C ARG A 184 7.14 13.44 -29.98
N GLU A 185 6.94 12.26 -29.39
CA GLU A 185 6.50 11.07 -30.14
C GLU A 185 5.90 10.00 -29.20
N ALA A 186 4.81 10.34 -28.51
CA ALA A 186 3.89 9.36 -27.91
C ALA A 186 2.50 9.94 -27.61
N SER A 187 2.13 11.04 -28.29
CA SER A 187 0.80 11.62 -28.21
C SER A 187 0.08 11.34 -29.52
N GLU A 188 -0.53 10.15 -29.61
CA GLU A 188 -1.79 9.91 -30.34
C GLU A 188 -2.12 8.42 -30.33
N LEU A 189 -2.66 7.95 -29.21
CA LEU A 189 -3.64 6.86 -29.12
C LEU A 189 -4.18 6.83 -27.67
N ARG A 190 -4.68 8.00 -27.23
CA ARG A 190 -5.32 8.17 -25.92
C ARG A 190 -6.59 9.00 -26.05
N SER A 191 -7.65 8.32 -26.45
CA SER A 191 -9.05 8.71 -26.29
C SER A 191 -9.78 7.44 -25.83
N ALA A 192 -10.36 7.30 -24.64
CA ALA A 192 -10.95 8.26 -23.72
C ALA A 192 -10.95 7.71 -22.27
N PRO A 193 -10.75 8.53 -21.23
CA PRO A 193 -10.90 8.10 -19.84
C PRO A 193 -12.32 8.35 -19.33
N SER A 194 -12.74 7.45 -18.43
CA SER A 194 -13.79 7.61 -17.44
C SER A 194 -13.83 9.04 -16.83
N ARG A 195 -14.65 9.93 -17.40
CA ARG A 195 -14.82 11.33 -16.96
C ARG A 195 -15.44 11.45 -15.56
N GLY A 196 -16.01 10.38 -15.00
CA GLY A 196 -16.68 10.41 -13.69
C GLY A 196 -15.75 10.40 -12.47
N THR A 197 -14.61 9.70 -12.53
CA THR A 197 -13.73 9.49 -11.36
C THR A 197 -12.71 10.63 -11.17
N ASN A 198 -12.18 11.18 -12.27
CA ASN A 198 -11.25 12.31 -12.23
C ASN A 198 -11.93 13.63 -11.85
N SER A 199 -13.21 13.80 -12.17
CA SER A 199 -13.97 15.00 -11.83
C SER A 199 -14.25 15.10 -10.34
N ARG A 200 -14.65 13.98 -9.71
CA ARG A 200 -14.88 13.92 -8.25
C ARG A 200 -13.60 14.15 -7.43
N SER A 201 -12.48 13.53 -7.82
CA SER A 201 -11.21 13.72 -7.11
C SER A 201 -10.59 15.12 -7.31
N ARG A 202 -10.83 15.79 -8.45
CA ARG A 202 -10.51 17.21 -8.61
C ARG A 202 -11.37 18.10 -7.71
N GLN A 203 -12.69 17.87 -7.71
CA GLN A 203 -13.63 18.64 -6.91
C GLN A 203 -13.34 18.54 -5.39
N GLU A 204 -12.99 17.35 -4.90
CA GLU A 204 -12.58 17.13 -3.50
C GLU A 204 -11.28 17.86 -3.14
N ARG A 205 -10.29 17.88 -4.04
CA ARG A 205 -9.03 18.63 -3.84
C ARG A 205 -9.26 20.13 -3.79
N ASP A 206 -10.10 20.66 -4.68
CA ASP A 206 -10.43 22.09 -4.71
C ASP A 206 -11.25 22.52 -3.49
N ALA A 207 -12.14 21.64 -3.00
CA ALA A 207 -12.85 21.86 -1.74
C ALA A 207 -11.90 21.88 -0.53
N ASN A 208 -10.96 20.92 -0.45
CA ASN A 208 -9.97 20.86 0.63
C ASN A 208 -9.03 22.07 0.63
N ARG A 209 -8.62 22.54 -0.55
CA ARG A 209 -7.78 23.73 -0.72
C ARG A 209 -8.48 25.00 -0.24
N ARG A 210 -9.71 25.26 -0.70
CA ARG A 210 -10.51 26.44 -0.31
C ARG A 210 -10.73 26.50 1.20
N GLU A 211 -11.02 25.36 1.79
CA GLU A 211 -11.28 25.27 3.21
C GLU A 211 -10.00 25.42 4.06
N ALA A 212 -8.86 24.91 3.58
CA ALA A 212 -7.56 25.19 4.20
C ALA A 212 -7.20 26.68 4.13
N ALA A 213 -7.45 27.35 2.99
CA ALA A 213 -7.23 28.78 2.82
C ALA A 213 -8.13 29.62 3.75
N ARG A 214 -9.40 29.22 3.93
CA ARG A 214 -10.32 29.88 4.86
C ARG A 214 -9.85 29.79 6.31
N LEU A 215 -9.36 28.63 6.74
CA LEU A 215 -8.82 28.44 8.10
C LEU A 215 -7.51 29.20 8.30
N ALA A 216 -6.64 29.25 7.29
CA ALA A 216 -5.43 30.07 7.33
C ALA A 216 -5.75 31.57 7.45
N GLY A 217 -6.77 32.06 6.74
CA GLY A 217 -7.27 33.44 6.85
C GLY A 217 -7.85 33.80 8.22
N GLN A 218 -8.20 32.81 9.05
CA GLN A 218 -8.63 32.99 10.44
C GLN A 218 -7.44 33.03 11.44
N GLY A 219 -6.19 33.00 10.94
CA GLY A 219 -4.98 33.05 11.77
C GLY A 219 -4.54 31.71 12.35
N LEU A 220 -5.13 30.59 11.91
CA LEU A 220 -4.72 29.25 12.35
C LEU A 220 -3.39 28.85 11.72
N SER A 221 -2.47 28.34 12.55
CA SER A 221 -1.19 27.79 12.05
C SER A 221 -1.39 26.52 11.23
N TYR A 222 -0.49 26.25 10.28
CA TYR A 222 -0.54 25.06 9.42
C TYR A 222 -0.56 23.75 10.22
N ARG A 223 0.10 23.72 11.39
CA ARG A 223 0.09 22.57 12.30
C ARG A 223 -1.29 22.33 12.93
N GLU A 224 -2.05 23.38 13.18
CA GLU A 224 -3.38 23.28 13.77
C GLU A 224 -4.44 22.88 12.73
N ILE A 225 -4.32 23.40 11.50
CA ILE A 225 -5.15 22.98 10.36
C ILE A 225 -4.94 21.48 10.08
N ALA A 226 -3.69 21.02 10.11
CA ALA A 226 -3.32 19.62 9.92
C ALA A 226 -3.96 18.71 10.99
N ARG A 227 -3.85 19.10 12.27
CA ARG A 227 -4.44 18.36 13.41
C ARG A 227 -5.96 18.26 13.31
N ARG A 228 -6.63 19.37 12.96
CA ARG A 228 -8.10 19.43 12.87
C ARG A 228 -8.67 18.64 11.68
N ARG A 229 -7.86 18.43 10.64
CA ARG A 229 -8.24 17.72 9.41
C ARG A 229 -7.74 16.28 9.35
N GLY A 230 -6.91 15.84 10.30
CA GLY A 230 -6.32 14.50 10.29
C GLY A 230 -5.33 14.28 9.14
N VAL A 231 -4.70 15.35 8.64
CA VAL A 231 -3.71 15.30 7.53
C VAL A 231 -2.35 15.79 8.01
N HIS A 232 -1.28 15.48 7.27
CA HIS A 232 0.08 15.91 7.64
C HIS A 232 0.28 17.42 7.37
N PRO A 233 1.06 18.16 8.19
CA PRO A 233 1.33 19.59 7.98
C PRO A 233 1.88 19.93 6.59
N THR A 234 2.68 19.05 6.00
CA THR A 234 3.19 19.23 4.63
C THR A 234 2.10 19.15 3.56
N THR A 235 1.01 18.41 3.80
CA THR A 235 -0.15 18.35 2.90
C THR A 235 -0.88 19.69 2.87
N VAL A 236 -1.04 20.32 4.05
CA VAL A 236 -1.63 21.65 4.19
C VAL A 236 -0.77 22.71 3.53
N ALA A 237 0.55 22.68 3.77
CA ALA A 237 1.51 23.59 3.12
C ALA A 237 1.44 23.46 1.58
N ARG A 238 1.36 22.23 1.06
CA ARG A 238 1.22 21.99 -0.39
C ARG A 238 -0.10 22.51 -0.95
N TRP A 239 -1.21 22.41 -0.23
CA TRP A 239 -2.49 22.97 -0.69
C TRP A 239 -2.45 24.50 -0.77
N LEU A 240 -1.83 25.14 0.21
CA LEU A 240 -1.73 26.60 0.31
C LEU A 240 -0.67 27.20 -0.64
N ASN A 241 0.41 26.46 -0.93
CA ASN A 241 1.51 26.91 -1.79
C ASN A 241 1.36 26.49 -3.26
N ALA A 242 0.39 25.64 -3.60
CA ALA A 242 0.22 25.23 -4.98
C ALA A 242 -0.33 26.42 -5.80
N PRO A 243 0.19 26.67 -7.02
CA PRO A 243 -0.24 27.77 -7.88
C PRO A 243 -1.71 27.63 -8.29
N ASP A 244 -2.37 28.76 -8.55
CA ASP A 244 -3.74 28.79 -9.05
C ASP A 244 -3.74 28.39 -10.54
N PRO A 245 -4.52 27.40 -10.98
CA PRO A 245 -4.71 27.11 -12.41
C PRO A 245 -5.38 28.25 -13.21
N ALA A 246 -5.65 29.41 -12.58
CA ALA A 246 -5.99 30.64 -13.26
C ALA A 246 -4.74 31.43 -13.74
N ASP A 247 -3.58 31.26 -13.10
CA ASP A 247 -2.35 31.97 -13.51
C ASP A 247 -1.77 31.38 -14.81
N GLU A 248 -1.91 30.07 -15.06
CA GLU A 248 -1.50 29.43 -16.32
C GLU A 248 -2.35 29.85 -17.53
N ARG A 249 -3.50 30.50 -17.34
CA ARG A 249 -4.36 30.98 -18.44
C ARG A 249 -4.04 32.39 -18.91
N ASN A 250 -3.31 33.18 -18.12
CA ASN A 250 -2.94 34.54 -18.49
C ASN A 250 -1.61 34.62 -19.25
N ASP A 251 -0.83 33.54 -19.27
CA ASP A 251 0.43 33.48 -20.04
C ASP A 251 0.21 33.15 -21.53
N ASP A 252 -0.98 32.67 -21.91
CA ASP A 252 -1.33 32.30 -23.29
C ASP A 252 -1.99 33.43 -24.11
N GLU A 253 -2.28 34.61 -23.52
CA GLU A 253 -2.97 35.73 -24.22
C GLU A 253 -2.09 36.93 -24.61
N HIS A 254 -0.75 36.84 -24.49
CA HIS A 254 0.13 37.83 -25.13
C HIS A 254 0.46 37.40 -26.57
N GLU A 255 -0.52 37.54 -27.46
CA GLU A 255 -0.31 37.59 -28.90
C GLU A 255 0.44 38.89 -29.22
N PRO A 256 1.67 38.85 -29.76
CA PRO A 256 2.33 40.06 -30.21
C PRO A 256 1.64 40.56 -31.49
N ASP A 257 1.02 41.74 -31.40
CA ASP A 257 0.58 42.54 -32.54
C ASP A 257 1.70 42.55 -33.59
N THR A 258 1.48 41.83 -34.68
CA THR A 258 2.39 41.85 -35.82
C THR A 258 2.01 43.07 -36.65
N GLU A 259 2.66 44.21 -36.37
CA GLU A 259 2.75 45.31 -37.33
C GLU A 259 3.33 44.76 -38.65
N GLN A 260 2.55 44.85 -39.73
CA GLN A 260 3.04 44.70 -41.10
C GLN A 260 3.16 46.08 -41.77
N PRO A 261 4.12 46.25 -42.69
CA PRO A 261 4.56 47.55 -43.22
C PRO A 261 3.58 48.22 -44.20
#